data_AF-A0A820VZI1-F1
#
_entry.id   AF-A0A820VZI1-F1
#
_cell.length_a   1.000
_cell.length_b   1.000
_cell.length_c   1.000
_cell.angle_alpha   90.00
_cell.angle_beta   90.00
_cell.angle_gamma   90.00
#
_symmetry.space_group_name_H-M   'P 1'
#
loop_
_entity.id
_entity.type
_entity.pdbx_description
1 polymer ?
#
loop_
_entity_poly.entity_id
_entity_poly.type
_entity_poly.pdbx_seq_one_letter_code
_entity_poly.pdbx_strand_id
1 'polypeptide(L)'
;MVPSIANAPFYFEQKHEHADDLRRVIEVDLTVGIPLYQCLTPRCQNDNCNKEIIEQPVNLSTLTQSYIDNDRRFIQRSVKAKQPFFLYLPLSHMHVLHDYAQQFKDTSALQSIYGDALRELDCHVNQTYQLLKDLGILNEILLIFTSDNGPWSSKCDLAGNPGPFTGAWQALPLPSGGGEGRIAKFTTWESGHRVPFIAHWPGMIKPGTVSNAIGSHLDMMSTLANLANFRQIVALMELI
;
A
#
# COMPACT_ATOMS: atom_id res chain seq x y z
N MET A 1 -10.18 31.99 13.60
CA MET A 1 -9.83 31.11 14.74
C MET A 1 -10.17 29.70 14.30
N VAL A 2 -9.19 28.95 13.79
CA VAL A 2 -9.38 27.57 13.27
C VAL A 2 -8.74 26.63 14.29
N PRO A 3 -9.41 25.57 14.77
CA PRO A 3 -8.84 24.70 15.79
C PRO A 3 -7.62 23.94 15.25
N SER A 4 -6.58 23.90 16.07
CA SER A 4 -5.31 23.20 15.85
C SER A 4 -5.52 21.67 15.81
N ILE A 5 -5.10 21.04 14.70
CA ILE A 5 -5.05 19.58 14.52
C ILE A 5 -3.72 19.10 15.12
N ALA A 6 -3.66 18.91 16.45
CA ALA A 6 -2.40 18.59 17.14
C ALA A 6 -2.25 17.12 17.60
N ASN A 7 -3.28 16.28 17.52
CA ASN A 7 -3.24 14.95 18.18
C ASN A 7 -3.77 13.81 17.30
N ALA A 8 -3.01 13.42 16.28
CA ALA A 8 -3.20 12.12 15.62
C ALA A 8 -1.90 11.31 15.78
N PRO A 9 -1.90 10.19 16.52
CA PRO A 9 -0.72 9.33 16.62
C PRO A 9 -0.52 8.57 15.30
N PHE A 10 0.66 8.75 14.69
CA PHE A 10 1.11 7.99 13.51
C PHE A 10 2.02 6.86 13.98
N TYR A 11 1.69 5.61 13.64
CA TYR A 11 2.54 4.45 13.87
C TYR A 11 2.91 3.82 12.53
N PHE A 12 4.21 3.74 12.24
CA PHE A 12 4.79 2.98 11.14
C PHE A 12 5.69 1.89 11.74
N GLU A 13 5.51 0.64 11.32
CA GLU A 13 6.49 -0.41 11.59
C GLU A 13 6.64 -1.30 10.36
N GLN A 14 7.89 -1.51 9.92
CA GLN A 14 8.26 -2.38 8.80
C GLN A 14 9.61 -3.03 9.13
N LYS A 15 9.72 -4.37 9.03
CA LYS A 15 11.00 -5.06 8.76
C LYS A 15 10.85 -6.52 8.26
N HIS A 16 11.91 -6.96 7.59
CA HIS A 16 12.04 -8.02 6.58
C HIS A 16 12.39 -9.46 7.06
N GLU A 17 12.19 -10.41 6.11
CA GLU A 17 12.86 -11.72 5.86
C GLU A 17 12.54 -12.96 6.73
N HIS A 18 11.70 -13.87 6.23
CA HIS A 18 12.06 -15.11 5.51
C HIS A 18 10.76 -15.87 5.16
N ALA A 19 10.66 -16.35 3.92
CA ALA A 19 9.52 -17.12 3.44
C ALA A 19 9.69 -18.59 3.84
N ASP A 20 8.68 -19.17 4.49
CA ASP A 20 8.27 -20.58 4.33
C ASP A 20 7.02 -20.97 5.16
N ASP A 21 6.31 -20.04 5.82
CA ASP A 21 5.06 -20.37 6.54
C ASP A 21 4.08 -19.17 6.61
N LEU A 22 3.18 -19.04 5.64
CA LEU A 22 2.52 -17.76 5.25
C LEU A 22 1.04 -17.59 5.69
N ARG A 23 0.67 -17.85 6.95
CA ARG A 23 -0.71 -17.61 7.43
C ARG A 23 -0.77 -16.95 8.82
N ARG A 24 -0.86 -15.61 8.95
CA ARG A 24 -0.85 -14.94 10.28
C ARG A 24 -1.65 -13.62 10.40
N VAL A 25 -1.91 -13.31 11.68
CA VAL A 25 -2.84 -12.41 12.40
C VAL A 25 -3.21 -11.06 11.78
N ILE A 26 -4.50 -10.66 11.94
CA ILE A 26 -5.00 -9.28 11.82
C ILE A 26 -5.09 -8.64 13.22
N GLU A 27 -4.51 -7.45 13.38
CA GLU A 27 -4.57 -6.64 14.61
C GLU A 27 -5.47 -5.41 14.42
N VAL A 28 -6.27 -5.06 15.44
CA VAL A 28 -7.14 -3.87 15.45
C VAL A 28 -6.42 -2.70 16.11
N ASP A 29 -6.42 -1.52 15.46
CA ASP A 29 -7.06 -0.29 16.01
C ASP A 29 -6.89 0.95 15.12
N LEU A 30 -7.01 0.83 13.78
CA LEU A 30 -7.24 1.93 12.78
C LEU A 30 -6.86 1.48 11.36
N THR A 31 -6.09 0.41 11.24
CA THR A 31 -5.76 -0.29 10.00
C THR A 31 -6.04 -1.77 10.22
N VAL A 32 -6.82 -2.42 9.35
CA VAL A 32 -6.61 -3.86 9.17
C VAL A 32 -5.21 -3.92 8.55
N GLY A 33 -4.22 -4.41 9.29
CA GLY A 33 -2.82 -4.38 8.85
C GLY A 33 -2.54 -5.34 7.69
N ILE A 34 -1.35 -5.23 7.11
CA ILE A 34 -0.76 -6.33 6.34
C ILE A 34 -0.66 -7.54 7.28
N PRO A 35 -1.08 -8.75 6.88
CA PRO A 35 -0.88 -9.97 7.67
C PRO A 35 0.58 -10.08 8.14
N LEU A 36 0.83 -9.95 9.44
CA LEU A 36 2.20 -9.96 9.96
C LEU A 36 2.77 -11.37 9.92
N TYR A 37 3.79 -11.60 9.11
CA TYR A 37 4.45 -12.90 8.94
C TYR A 37 5.16 -13.43 10.19
N GLN A 38 5.29 -12.67 11.28
CA GLN A 38 6.03 -13.06 12.48
C GLN A 38 5.22 -12.84 13.77
N CYS A 39 4.31 -13.76 14.07
CA CYS A 39 3.92 -14.04 15.45
C CYS A 39 4.08 -15.55 15.70
N LEU A 40 5.34 -16.04 15.69
CA LEU A 40 5.69 -17.38 16.17
C LEU A 40 6.05 -17.41 17.67
N THR A 41 6.11 -16.24 18.28
CA THR A 41 6.27 -16.06 19.72
C THR A 41 5.30 -15.00 20.17
N PRO A 42 4.56 -15.18 21.28
CA PRO A 42 3.88 -14.08 21.92
C PRO A 42 4.96 -13.12 22.45
N ARG A 43 5.41 -12.17 21.61
CA ARG A 43 6.21 -11.02 22.05
C ARG A 43 5.34 -9.90 22.62
N CYS A 44 4.09 -10.21 22.95
CA CYS A 44 3.29 -9.44 23.88
C CYS A 44 3.56 -9.94 25.30
N GLN A 45 4.78 -9.72 25.82
CA GLN A 45 5.11 -10.07 27.21
C GLN A 45 4.88 -8.92 28.20
N ASN A 46 4.58 -7.72 27.72
CA ASN A 46 4.33 -6.54 28.55
C ASN A 46 2.95 -5.93 28.22
N ASP A 47 2.23 -5.54 29.27
CA ASP A 47 0.78 -5.22 29.36
C ASP A 47 0.22 -4.08 28.48
N ASN A 48 0.92 -3.65 27.42
CA ASN A 48 0.53 -2.50 26.58
C ASN A 48 0.13 -2.85 25.14
N CYS A 49 0.08 -4.13 24.75
CA CYS A 49 -0.54 -4.54 23.48
C CYS A 49 -1.99 -4.97 23.73
N ASN A 50 -2.93 -4.02 23.67
CA ASN A 50 -4.36 -4.32 23.64
C ASN A 50 -4.74 -4.71 22.20
N LYS A 51 -4.27 -5.88 21.73
CA LYS A 51 -4.52 -6.35 20.37
C LYS A 51 -5.23 -7.69 20.42
N GLU A 52 -6.54 -7.64 20.24
CA GLU A 52 -7.37 -8.82 20.03
C GLU A 52 -7.02 -9.41 18.64
N ILE A 53 -6.70 -10.71 18.61
CA ILE A 53 -6.52 -11.45 17.36
C ILE A 53 -7.92 -11.69 16.78
N ILE A 54 -8.24 -11.02 15.67
CA ILE A 54 -9.56 -11.18 15.03
C ILE A 54 -9.65 -12.51 14.29
N GLU A 55 -8.57 -12.94 13.63
CA GLU A 55 -8.58 -14.11 12.75
C GLU A 55 -7.18 -14.75 12.62
N GLN A 56 -7.13 -16.09 12.75
CA GLN A 56 -5.93 -16.89 12.48
C GLN A 56 -6.29 -18.36 12.14
N PRO A 57 -5.81 -18.94 11.01
CA PRO A 57 -5.10 -18.27 9.93
C PRO A 57 -6.00 -17.25 9.21
N VAL A 58 -5.42 -16.17 8.68
CA VAL A 58 -6.17 -15.20 7.89
C VAL A 58 -6.71 -15.87 6.62
N ASN A 59 -8.00 -15.70 6.36
CA ASN A 59 -8.62 -16.01 5.09
C ASN A 59 -8.42 -14.85 4.11
N LEU A 60 -7.45 -15.03 3.20
CA LEU A 60 -7.09 -14.01 2.22
C LEU A 60 -8.24 -13.71 1.24
N SER A 61 -9.10 -14.68 0.91
CA SER A 61 -10.28 -14.48 0.04
C SER A 61 -11.34 -13.53 0.61
N THR A 62 -11.36 -13.30 1.93
CA THR A 62 -12.29 -12.37 2.60
C THR A 62 -11.62 -11.10 3.11
N LEU A 63 -10.28 -11.07 3.12
CA LEU A 63 -9.48 -9.99 3.70
C LEU A 63 -9.76 -8.63 3.04
N THR A 64 -9.91 -8.61 1.72
CA THR A 64 -10.20 -7.39 0.96
C THR A 64 -11.51 -6.74 1.38
N GLN A 65 -12.54 -7.56 1.62
CA GLN A 65 -13.82 -7.05 2.09
C GLN A 65 -13.69 -6.43 3.48
N SER A 66 -12.89 -7.03 4.36
CA SER A 66 -12.58 -6.47 5.67
C SER A 66 -11.86 -5.11 5.57
N TYR A 67 -10.94 -4.94 4.61
CA TYR A 67 -10.33 -3.64 4.33
C TYR A 67 -11.39 -2.61 3.91
N ILE A 68 -12.18 -2.93 2.88
CA ILE A 68 -13.24 -2.06 2.34
C ILE A 68 -14.21 -1.60 3.45
N ASP A 69 -14.66 -2.54 4.28
CA ASP A 69 -15.62 -2.24 5.34
C ASP A 69 -15.01 -1.33 6.40
N ASN A 70 -13.72 -1.51 6.71
CA ASN A 70 -13.02 -0.67 7.68
C ASN A 70 -12.79 0.74 7.15
N ASP A 71 -12.34 0.86 5.90
CA ASP A 71 -12.12 2.14 5.22
C ASP A 71 -13.43 2.93 5.14
N ARG A 72 -14.52 2.26 4.75
CA ARG A 72 -15.86 2.86 4.69
C ARG A 72 -16.28 3.40 6.05
N ARG A 73 -16.14 2.60 7.12
CA ARG A 73 -16.47 3.04 8.48
C ARG A 73 -15.63 4.24 8.89
N PHE A 74 -14.33 4.24 8.62
CA PHE A 74 -13.43 5.33 8.97
C PHE A 74 -13.83 6.62 8.24
N ILE A 75 -13.97 6.58 6.91
CA ILE A 75 -14.33 7.74 6.09
C ILE A 75 -15.67 8.33 6.55
N GLN A 76 -16.71 7.49 6.71
CA GLN A 76 -18.03 7.95 7.13
C GLN A 76 -18.01 8.59 8.53
N ARG A 77 -17.24 8.02 9.47
CA ARG A 77 -17.08 8.61 10.81
C ARG A 77 -16.37 9.96 10.74
N SER A 78 -15.29 10.08 9.96
CA SER A 78 -14.54 11.32 9.78
C SER A 78 -15.39 12.42 9.15
N VAL A 79 -16.15 12.10 8.11
CA VAL A 79 -17.11 13.02 7.46
C VAL A 79 -18.19 13.47 8.44
N LYS A 80 -18.79 12.54 9.20
CA LYS A 80 -19.79 12.87 10.22
C LYS A 80 -19.23 13.79 11.31
N ALA A 81 -17.98 13.58 11.71
CA ALA A 81 -17.28 14.40 12.69
C ALA A 81 -16.77 15.74 12.12
N LYS A 82 -16.86 15.95 10.80
CA LYS A 82 -16.33 17.12 10.08
C LYS A 82 -14.85 17.38 10.41
N GLN A 83 -14.06 16.31 10.49
CA GLN A 83 -12.62 16.40 10.70
C GLN A 83 -11.88 16.04 9.42
N PRO A 84 -10.79 16.75 9.08
CA PRO A 84 -9.88 16.27 8.05
C PRO A 84 -9.30 14.93 8.49
N PHE A 85 -9.05 14.04 7.53
CA PHE A 85 -8.53 12.71 7.79
C PHE A 85 -7.39 12.37 6.85
N PHE A 86 -6.51 11.50 7.34
CA PHE A 86 -5.50 10.81 6.56
C PHE A 86 -5.80 9.32 6.63
N LEU A 87 -5.94 8.68 5.46
CA LEU A 87 -6.18 7.25 5.36
C LEU A 87 -5.04 6.62 4.56
N TYR A 88 -4.29 5.74 5.21
CA TYR A 88 -3.24 4.95 4.60
C TYR A 88 -3.74 3.51 4.39
N LEU A 89 -3.71 3.04 3.14
CA LEU A 89 -4.25 1.74 2.73
C LEU A 89 -3.13 0.80 2.26
N PRO A 90 -2.37 0.17 3.17
CA PRO A 90 -1.37 -0.82 2.82
C PRO A 90 -2.02 -2.18 2.54
N LEU A 91 -2.64 -2.33 1.38
CA LEU A 91 -3.31 -3.58 0.99
C LEU A 91 -2.30 -4.73 0.91
N SER A 92 -2.74 -5.94 1.24
CA SER A 92 -1.93 -7.16 1.10
C SER A 92 -1.61 -7.47 -0.38
N HIS A 93 -2.48 -7.05 -1.29
CA HIS A 93 -2.20 -7.04 -2.72
C HIS A 93 -0.97 -6.17 -3.04
N MET A 94 -0.04 -6.56 -3.91
CA MET A 94 0.08 -7.79 -4.67
C MET A 94 1.23 -8.64 -4.12
N HIS A 95 1.37 -8.72 -2.79
CA HIS A 95 2.38 -9.57 -2.18
C HIS A 95 1.93 -11.04 -2.26
N VAL A 96 2.85 -11.94 -2.63
CA VAL A 96 2.58 -13.38 -2.62
C VAL A 96 2.37 -13.91 -1.19
N LEU A 97 1.52 -14.89 -0.94
CA LEU A 97 0.67 -15.65 -1.87
C LEU A 97 -0.61 -14.87 -2.22
N HIS A 98 -1.01 -14.92 -3.49
CA HIS A 98 -2.27 -14.33 -3.94
C HIS A 98 -3.44 -15.25 -3.62
N ASP A 99 -4.50 -14.64 -3.12
CA ASP A 99 -5.85 -15.19 -3.05
C ASP A 99 -6.80 -14.03 -3.32
N TYR A 100 -8.04 -14.32 -3.66
CA TYR A 100 -9.04 -13.32 -4.00
C TYR A 100 -10.44 -13.86 -3.76
N ALA A 101 -11.41 -12.97 -3.58
CA ALA A 101 -12.79 -13.39 -3.48
C ALA A 101 -13.23 -14.11 -4.77
N GLN A 102 -14.00 -15.19 -4.62
CA GLN A 102 -14.41 -16.09 -5.70
C GLN A 102 -15.04 -15.40 -6.91
N GLN A 103 -15.67 -14.23 -6.70
CA GLN A 103 -16.27 -13.41 -7.76
C GLN A 103 -15.26 -12.83 -8.76
N PHE A 104 -13.96 -12.78 -8.41
CA PHE A 104 -12.90 -12.28 -9.29
C PHE A 104 -12.21 -13.38 -10.10
N LYS A 105 -12.53 -14.66 -9.83
CA LYS A 105 -11.95 -15.79 -10.56
C LYS A 105 -12.24 -15.70 -12.06
N ASP A 106 -11.19 -15.79 -12.87
CA ASP A 106 -11.24 -15.78 -14.33
C ASP A 106 -11.87 -14.49 -14.90
N THR A 107 -11.80 -13.38 -14.14
CA THR A 107 -12.36 -12.09 -14.58
C THR A 107 -11.32 -11.17 -15.21
N SER A 108 -10.03 -11.44 -14.99
CA SER A 108 -8.95 -10.63 -15.51
C SER A 108 -8.61 -10.98 -16.96
N ALA A 109 -8.36 -9.94 -17.77
CA ALA A 109 -7.84 -10.10 -19.13
C ALA A 109 -6.46 -10.78 -19.16
N LEU A 110 -5.71 -10.73 -18.05
CA LEU A 110 -4.42 -11.42 -17.92
C LEU A 110 -4.54 -12.93 -17.71
N GLN A 111 -5.76 -13.46 -17.50
CA GLN A 111 -6.03 -14.90 -17.32
C GLN A 111 -5.07 -15.58 -16.35
N SER A 112 -4.81 -14.94 -15.22
CA SER A 112 -3.84 -15.38 -14.21
C SER A 112 -4.33 -15.04 -12.81
N ILE A 113 -3.83 -15.78 -11.82
CA ILE A 113 -4.10 -15.53 -10.40
C ILE A 113 -3.69 -14.10 -10.03
N TYR A 114 -2.52 -13.64 -10.50
CA TYR A 114 -2.09 -12.25 -10.33
C TYR A 114 -3.09 -11.27 -10.94
N GLY A 115 -3.56 -11.56 -12.15
CA GLY A 115 -4.54 -10.74 -12.85
C GLY A 115 -5.85 -10.60 -12.08
N ASP A 116 -6.38 -11.69 -11.54
CA ASP A 116 -7.65 -11.70 -10.80
C ASP A 116 -7.51 -10.97 -9.45
N ALA A 117 -6.41 -11.20 -8.73
CA ALA A 117 -6.09 -10.44 -7.51
C ALA A 117 -5.92 -8.93 -7.80
N LEU A 118 -5.34 -8.56 -8.95
CA LEU A 118 -5.22 -7.17 -9.37
C LEU A 118 -6.59 -6.54 -9.69
N ARG A 119 -7.53 -7.32 -10.26
CA ARG A 119 -8.92 -6.88 -10.47
C ARG A 119 -9.65 -6.64 -9.14
N GLU A 120 -9.36 -7.45 -8.13
CA GLU A 120 -9.90 -7.23 -6.78
C GLU A 120 -9.36 -5.95 -6.14
N LEU A 121 -8.05 -5.68 -6.23
CA LEU A 121 -7.45 -4.40 -5.80
C LEU A 121 -8.09 -3.22 -6.53
N ASP A 122 -8.23 -3.29 -7.86
CA ASP A 122 -8.89 -2.24 -8.67
C ASP A 122 -10.33 -1.99 -8.21
N CYS A 123 -11.06 -3.06 -7.88
CA CYS A 123 -12.41 -2.96 -7.33
C CYS A 123 -12.44 -2.22 -5.98
N HIS A 124 -11.51 -2.51 -5.07
CA HIS A 124 -11.40 -1.79 -3.79
C HIS A 124 -11.12 -0.31 -4.01
N VAL A 125 -10.13 0.03 -4.85
CA VAL A 125 -9.83 1.43 -5.21
C VAL A 125 -11.08 2.14 -5.74
N ASN A 126 -11.83 1.50 -6.64
CA ASN A 126 -13.07 2.05 -7.17
C ASN A 126 -14.16 2.20 -6.11
N GLN A 127 -14.33 1.24 -5.19
CA GLN A 127 -15.32 1.37 -4.11
C GLN A 127 -15.01 2.54 -3.17
N THR A 128 -13.73 2.75 -2.83
CA THR A 128 -13.29 3.92 -2.06
C THR A 128 -13.57 5.21 -2.83
N TYR A 129 -13.25 5.24 -4.13
CA TYR A 129 -13.53 6.39 -4.99
C TYR A 129 -15.02 6.72 -5.08
N GLN A 130 -15.89 5.72 -5.32
CA GLN A 130 -17.35 5.92 -5.38
C GLN A 130 -17.89 6.41 -4.03
N LEU A 131 -17.41 5.85 -2.91
CA LEU A 131 -17.82 6.33 -1.58
C LEU A 131 -17.52 7.82 -1.39
N LEU A 132 -16.32 8.27 -1.76
CA LEU A 132 -15.95 9.69 -1.66
C LEU A 132 -16.79 10.58 -2.56
N LYS A 133 -17.13 10.08 -3.76
CA LYS A 133 -18.02 10.75 -4.70
C LYS A 133 -19.46 10.85 -4.17
N ASP A 134 -20.01 9.76 -3.65
CA ASP A 134 -21.37 9.68 -3.12
C ASP A 134 -21.53 10.54 -1.86
N LEU A 135 -20.47 10.67 -1.05
CA LEU A 135 -20.42 11.58 0.09
C LEU A 135 -20.23 13.06 -0.33
N GLY A 136 -19.99 13.34 -1.62
CA GLY A 136 -19.84 14.70 -2.15
C GLY A 136 -18.53 15.39 -1.78
N ILE A 137 -17.53 14.66 -1.25
CA ILE A 137 -16.27 15.23 -0.75
C ILE A 137 -15.08 15.00 -1.69
N LEU A 138 -15.27 14.34 -2.82
CA LEU A 138 -14.18 13.96 -3.73
C LEU A 138 -13.28 15.15 -4.15
N ASN A 139 -13.84 16.35 -4.32
CA ASN A 139 -13.07 17.55 -4.70
C ASN A 139 -12.17 18.09 -3.57
N GLU A 140 -12.38 17.63 -2.34
CA GLU A 140 -11.60 18.03 -1.15
C GLU A 140 -10.53 16.99 -0.79
N ILE A 141 -10.45 15.88 -1.54
CA ILE A 141 -9.58 14.76 -1.23
C ILE A 141 -8.49 14.61 -2.29
N LEU A 142 -7.24 14.57 -1.82
CA LEU A 142 -6.11 14.09 -2.60
C LEU A 142 -6.02 12.57 -2.49
N LEU A 143 -6.25 11.88 -3.60
CA LEU A 143 -6.02 10.44 -3.73
C LEU A 143 -4.64 10.21 -4.36
N ILE A 144 -3.83 9.36 -3.73
CA ILE A 144 -2.53 8.92 -4.25
C ILE A 144 -2.53 7.40 -4.32
N PHE A 145 -2.19 6.87 -5.49
CA PHE A 145 -1.97 5.45 -5.71
C PHE A 145 -0.50 5.23 -6.10
N THR A 146 0.17 4.32 -5.39
CA THR A 146 1.57 3.95 -5.63
C THR A 146 1.82 2.52 -5.13
N SER A 147 3.03 2.01 -5.34
CA SER A 147 3.50 0.71 -4.84
C SER A 147 4.80 0.89 -4.05
N ASP A 148 5.09 -0.03 -3.13
CA ASP A 148 6.28 0.01 -2.27
C ASP A 148 7.59 -0.29 -3.02
N ASN A 149 7.54 -1.20 -4.00
CA ASN A 149 8.67 -1.65 -4.79
C ASN A 149 8.21 -2.23 -6.14
N GLY A 150 9.17 -2.52 -7.01
CA GLY A 150 8.96 -3.31 -8.22
C GLY A 150 8.44 -4.73 -7.98
N PRO A 151 8.02 -5.44 -9.05
CA PRO A 151 7.47 -6.79 -8.93
C PRO A 151 8.49 -7.82 -8.43
N TRP A 152 8.03 -8.86 -7.75
CA TRP A 152 8.88 -10.01 -7.42
C TRP A 152 8.94 -10.98 -8.60
N SER A 153 9.81 -10.68 -9.58
CA SER A 153 9.88 -11.37 -10.87
C SER A 153 10.12 -12.89 -10.78
N SER A 154 10.74 -13.39 -9.71
CA SER A 154 11.04 -14.81 -9.51
C SER A 154 9.84 -15.67 -9.09
N LYS A 155 8.60 -15.13 -9.12
CA LYS A 155 7.37 -15.83 -8.68
C LYS A 155 6.47 -16.30 -9.84
N CYS A 156 7.00 -16.39 -11.06
CA CYS A 156 6.31 -16.93 -12.25
C CYS A 156 4.91 -16.30 -12.44
N ASP A 157 3.85 -17.10 -12.56
CA ASP A 157 2.46 -16.66 -12.78
C ASP A 157 1.86 -15.82 -11.63
N LEU A 158 2.59 -15.71 -10.51
CA LEU A 158 2.24 -14.87 -9.36
C LEU A 158 2.98 -13.53 -9.38
N ALA A 159 3.86 -13.28 -10.35
CA ALA A 159 4.64 -12.05 -10.42
C ALA A 159 3.93 -10.95 -11.22
N GLY A 160 4.13 -9.69 -10.80
CA GLY A 160 3.81 -8.54 -11.64
C GLY A 160 4.80 -8.36 -12.77
N ASN A 161 4.51 -7.41 -13.68
CA ASN A 161 5.34 -7.15 -14.84
C ASN A 161 6.30 -5.95 -14.58
N PRO A 162 7.61 -6.10 -14.80
CA PRO A 162 8.59 -5.01 -14.64
C PRO A 162 8.47 -3.90 -15.70
N GLY A 163 7.59 -4.10 -16.69
CA GLY A 163 7.39 -3.17 -17.81
C GLY A 163 8.61 -3.09 -18.73
N PRO A 164 8.84 -1.94 -19.39
CA PRO A 164 9.98 -1.75 -20.28
C PRO A 164 11.29 -1.54 -19.53
N PHE A 165 11.30 -1.58 -18.20
CA PHE A 165 12.44 -1.21 -17.35
C PHE A 165 13.41 -2.39 -17.12
N THR A 166 13.61 -3.20 -18.16
CA THR A 166 14.48 -4.37 -18.16
C THR A 166 15.61 -4.19 -19.17
N GLY A 167 16.83 -4.55 -18.78
CA GLY A 167 18.02 -4.51 -19.62
C GLY A 167 18.40 -5.88 -20.17
N ALA A 168 18.88 -5.94 -21.41
CA ALA A 168 19.23 -7.19 -22.09
C ALA A 168 20.21 -8.08 -21.31
N TRP A 169 21.18 -7.49 -20.62
CA TRP A 169 22.16 -8.20 -19.78
C TRP A 169 21.55 -8.84 -18.53
N GLN A 170 20.38 -8.39 -18.09
CA GLN A 170 19.71 -8.89 -16.90
C GLN A 170 18.82 -10.10 -17.17
N ALA A 171 18.50 -10.37 -18.45
CA ALA A 171 17.77 -11.55 -18.91
C ALA A 171 18.67 -12.77 -19.15
N LEU A 172 19.99 -12.63 -18.98
CA LEU A 172 20.95 -13.71 -19.18
C LEU A 172 21.19 -14.48 -17.87
N PRO A 173 21.19 -15.83 -17.90
CA PRO A 173 21.58 -16.62 -16.73
C PRO A 173 23.04 -16.34 -16.37
N LEU A 174 23.29 -15.92 -15.11
CA LEU A 174 24.66 -15.67 -14.64
C LEU A 174 25.43 -16.99 -14.48
N PRO A 175 26.66 -17.14 -15.03
CA PRO A 175 27.42 -18.40 -15.01
C PRO A 175 27.75 -18.95 -13.62
N SER A 176 27.72 -18.11 -12.58
CA SER A 176 28.09 -18.46 -11.21
C SER A 176 26.94 -18.95 -10.33
N GLY A 177 25.73 -19.14 -10.88
CA GLY A 177 24.56 -19.58 -10.11
C GLY A 177 24.08 -18.57 -9.04
N GLY A 178 24.75 -17.43 -8.88
CA GLY A 178 24.44 -16.38 -7.91
C GLY A 178 23.58 -15.23 -8.46
N GLY A 179 23.09 -15.36 -9.69
CA GLY A 179 22.18 -14.41 -10.29
C GLY A 179 20.85 -15.07 -10.57
N GLU A 180 19.92 -15.02 -9.62
CA GLU A 180 18.54 -15.42 -9.88
C GLU A 180 17.79 -14.44 -10.81
N GLY A 181 18.41 -13.93 -11.90
CA GLY A 181 17.71 -13.11 -12.90
C GLY A 181 16.84 -11.99 -12.30
N ARG A 182 17.26 -11.42 -11.16
CA ARG A 182 16.45 -10.45 -10.42
C ARG A 182 16.58 -9.11 -11.14
N ILE A 183 15.60 -8.82 -11.97
CA ILE A 183 15.47 -7.56 -12.71
C ILE A 183 14.79 -6.46 -11.88
N ALA A 184 14.02 -6.87 -10.86
CA ALA A 184 13.06 -6.03 -10.15
C ALA A 184 13.28 -6.04 -8.62
N LYS A 185 12.30 -6.46 -7.81
CA LYS A 185 12.38 -6.47 -6.33
C LYS A 185 13.72 -7.03 -5.85
N PHE A 186 14.30 -6.43 -4.81
CA PHE A 186 15.64 -6.67 -4.27
C PHE A 186 16.82 -6.09 -5.09
N THR A 187 16.55 -5.23 -6.07
CA THR A 187 17.63 -4.58 -6.83
C THR A 187 17.47 -3.06 -6.90
N THR A 188 18.58 -2.38 -7.17
CA THR A 188 18.62 -0.94 -7.45
C THR A 188 18.43 -0.61 -8.92
N TRP A 189 18.06 -1.61 -9.74
CA TRP A 189 17.68 -1.37 -11.12
C TRP A 189 16.32 -0.66 -11.20
N GLU A 190 16.06 -0.02 -12.33
CA GLU A 190 14.84 0.76 -12.57
C GLU A 190 13.58 -0.01 -12.19
N SER A 191 13.40 -1.25 -12.67
CA SER A 191 12.20 -2.03 -12.35
C SER A 191 12.10 -2.52 -10.91
N GLY A 192 13.13 -2.31 -10.08
CA GLY A 192 13.10 -2.65 -8.65
C GLY A 192 12.51 -1.56 -7.76
N HIS A 193 12.60 -0.30 -8.17
CA HIS A 193 12.19 0.84 -7.33
C HIS A 193 11.39 1.92 -8.08
N ARG A 194 11.35 1.91 -9.42
CA ARG A 194 10.40 2.71 -10.19
C ARG A 194 9.02 2.03 -10.12
N VAL A 195 8.04 2.78 -9.63
CA VAL A 195 6.68 2.30 -9.38
C VAL A 195 5.66 3.17 -10.11
N PRO A 196 4.43 2.66 -10.36
CA PRO A 196 3.32 3.52 -10.78
C PRO A 196 3.06 4.59 -9.73
N PHE A 197 2.77 5.81 -10.15
CA PHE A 197 2.35 6.91 -9.27
C PHE A 197 1.22 7.68 -9.93
N ILE A 198 0.05 7.69 -9.30
CA ILE A 198 -1.13 8.41 -9.77
C ILE A 198 -1.59 9.32 -8.64
N ALA A 199 -1.71 10.61 -8.92
CA ALA A 199 -2.33 11.58 -8.02
C ALA A 199 -3.64 12.09 -8.66
N HIS A 200 -4.71 12.09 -7.88
CA HIS A 200 -6.02 12.53 -8.30
C HIS A 200 -6.61 13.49 -7.27
N TRP A 201 -6.86 14.74 -7.69
CA TRP A 201 -7.51 15.76 -6.89
C TRP A 201 -8.30 16.70 -7.81
N PRO A 202 -9.61 16.46 -8.00
CA PRO A 202 -10.43 17.26 -8.89
C PRO A 202 -10.40 18.75 -8.53
N GLY A 203 -10.28 19.61 -9.54
CA GLY A 203 -10.18 21.06 -9.36
C GLY A 203 -8.79 21.58 -8.99
N MET A 204 -7.91 20.73 -8.45
CA MET A 204 -6.53 21.08 -8.09
C MET A 204 -5.51 20.53 -9.08
N ILE A 205 -5.67 19.27 -9.50
CA ILE A 205 -4.81 18.60 -10.49
C ILE A 205 -5.56 18.52 -11.82
N LYS A 206 -4.95 19.05 -12.89
CA LYS A 206 -5.53 18.97 -14.24
C LYS A 206 -5.57 17.51 -14.72
N PRO A 207 -6.74 16.97 -15.13
CA PRO A 207 -6.85 15.59 -15.62
C PRO A 207 -5.95 15.33 -16.84
N GLY A 208 -5.40 14.11 -16.92
CA GLY A 208 -4.55 13.68 -18.04
C GLY A 208 -3.15 14.33 -18.05
N THR A 209 -2.77 15.03 -16.98
CA THR A 209 -1.42 15.60 -16.86
C THR A 209 -0.41 14.48 -16.67
N VAL A 210 0.64 14.48 -17.48
CA VAL A 210 1.82 13.63 -17.31
C VAL A 210 2.98 14.53 -16.89
N SER A 211 3.67 14.14 -15.82
CA SER A 211 4.86 14.83 -15.33
C SER A 211 6.06 13.91 -15.48
N ASN A 212 7.15 14.44 -16.04
CA ASN A 212 8.45 13.75 -16.11
C ASN A 212 9.38 14.17 -14.95
N ALA A 213 8.85 14.86 -13.94
CA ALA A 213 9.62 15.20 -12.75
C ALA A 213 10.07 13.93 -12.02
N ILE A 214 11.28 13.95 -11.49
CA ILE A 214 11.77 12.88 -10.62
C ILE A 214 11.07 13.06 -9.27
N GLY A 215 10.43 11.99 -8.80
CA GLY A 215 9.78 11.95 -7.49
C GLY A 215 10.21 10.70 -6.72
N SER A 216 10.11 10.79 -5.40
CA SER A 216 10.42 9.73 -4.45
C SER A 216 9.31 9.59 -3.43
N HIS A 217 9.14 8.40 -2.85
CA HIS A 217 8.29 8.22 -1.67
C HIS A 217 8.72 9.12 -0.50
N LEU A 218 10.00 9.50 -0.43
CA LEU A 218 10.49 10.45 0.57
C LEU A 218 9.83 11.82 0.46
N ASP A 219 9.38 12.21 -0.75
CA ASP A 219 8.72 13.50 -0.98
C ASP A 219 7.27 13.51 -0.45
N MET A 220 6.69 12.34 -0.18
CA MET A 220 5.31 12.21 0.30
C MET A 220 5.13 12.93 1.64
N MET A 221 6.06 12.73 2.58
CA MET A 221 5.97 13.36 3.90
C MET A 221 5.97 14.88 3.80
N SER A 222 6.91 15.45 3.05
CA SER A 222 6.98 16.91 2.86
C SER A 222 5.79 17.46 2.09
N THR A 223 5.33 16.75 1.06
CA THR A 223 4.18 17.16 0.26
C THR A 223 2.92 17.19 1.13
N LEU A 224 2.63 16.13 1.87
CA LEU A 224 1.45 16.03 2.73
C LEU A 224 1.51 17.00 3.91
N ALA A 225 2.68 17.18 4.53
CA ALA A 225 2.87 18.17 5.61
C ALA A 225 2.57 19.59 5.11
N ASN A 226 3.09 19.95 3.93
CA ASN A 226 2.81 21.26 3.33
C ASN A 226 1.33 21.44 3.02
N LEU A 227 0.65 20.42 2.46
CA LEU A 227 -0.79 20.47 2.19
C LEU A 227 -1.64 20.60 3.46
N ALA A 228 -1.21 19.97 4.55
CA ALA A 228 -1.86 20.08 5.86
C ALA A 228 -1.52 21.40 6.58
N ASN A 229 -0.76 22.31 5.97
CA ASN A 229 -0.19 23.50 6.62
C ASN A 229 0.61 23.18 7.89
N PHE A 230 1.18 21.97 7.96
CA PHE A 230 2.06 21.57 9.02
C PHE A 230 3.44 22.16 8.75
N ARG A 231 3.87 23.14 9.57
CA ARG A 231 5.24 23.64 9.49
C ARG A 231 6.20 22.51 9.83
N GLN A 232 6.97 22.04 8.84
CA GLN A 232 8.17 21.28 9.14
C GLN A 232 9.10 22.22 9.91
N ILE A 233 9.20 22.02 11.22
CA ILE A 233 10.32 22.53 11.98
C ILE A 233 11.51 21.71 11.49
N VAL A 234 12.25 22.27 10.53
CA VAL A 234 13.59 21.81 10.25
C VAL A 234 14.37 22.14 11.51
N ALA A 235 14.42 21.20 12.45
CA ALA A 235 15.48 21.16 13.41
C ALA A 235 16.75 20.93 12.57
N LEU A 236 17.38 22.03 12.18
CA LEU A 236 18.78 22.02 11.78
C LEU A 236 19.50 21.23 12.87
N MET A 237 19.91 20.01 12.54
CA MET A 237 21.02 19.40 13.22
C MET A 237 22.23 20.28 12.89
N GLU A 238 22.41 21.35 13.67
CA GLU A 238 23.73 21.90 13.93
C GLU A 238 24.52 20.78 14.64
N LEU A 239 25.07 19.87 13.84
CA LEU A 239 26.13 18.99 14.28
C LEU A 239 27.43 19.79 14.18
N ILE A 240 27.89 20.18 15.36
CA ILE A 240 29.31 20.23 15.74
C ILE A 240 29.99 18.92 15.32
#